data_AF-A0A4R8M9H7-F1
#
_entry.id   AF-A0A4R8M9H7-F1
#
_cell.length_a   1.000
_cell.length_b   1.000
_cell.length_c   1.000
_cell.angle_alpha   90.00
_cell.angle_beta   90.00
_cell.angle_gamma   90.00
#
_symmetry.space_group_name_H-M   'P 1'
#
loop_
_entity.id
_entity.type
_entity.pdbx_description
1 polymer ?
#
loop_
_entity_poly.entity_id
_entity_poly.type
_entity_poly.pdbx_seq_one_letter_code
_entity_poly.pdbx_strand_id
1 'polypeptide(L)'
;MSIVKIQINHTKNLNKEVLASHLYNLIGEEYNLSEDDVEDYFEVENVYKLPNDSFISIFIIDFPALEHNRDFQPKDTVKSYLDTINSLEEVIGLVKLQDDFLQEIAIQYFNKLFTIEMELRNVLTYILTYDEKAIEKGIFKEFGVQLAESYNNNNVSDNYENGLYYILFNHYASFGEPKRLKAEQISEILQDVSLSDFQEFKNRLQQRYISEERHTEFLFSIKQKLKPLEDMRNSVMHIRNLSDTKIANFDKAVNDDDLEKGVQSLISDFWTAENKELKEHTWLSLAEREIEKYQLRQEEEIWFVDINYGTFILKNDTDEFEDMDEVKNYIYEQLKDSVEINDFEPDCKEQIDIWIDEKIVSKE
;
A
#
# COMPACT_ATOMS: atom_id res chain seq x y z
N MET A 1 22.25 26.17 -2.12
CA MET A 1 21.98 26.87 -3.39
C MET A 1 20.78 26.20 -3.99
N SER A 2 19.78 27.00 -4.33
CA SER A 2 18.52 26.52 -4.87
C SER A 2 18.22 27.30 -6.13
N ILE A 3 17.98 26.59 -7.22
CA ILE A 3 17.85 27.19 -8.53
C ILE A 3 16.37 27.22 -8.92
N VAL A 4 15.90 28.39 -9.32
CA VAL A 4 14.53 28.59 -9.80
C VAL A 4 14.57 29.12 -11.21
N LYS A 5 14.10 28.30 -12.15
CA LYS A 5 13.99 28.66 -13.57
C LYS A 5 12.56 29.06 -13.90
N ILE A 6 12.40 30.29 -14.37
CA ILE A 6 11.10 30.92 -14.63
C ILE A 6 11.00 31.24 -16.12
N GLN A 7 9.85 30.91 -16.69
CA GLN A 7 9.47 31.28 -18.04
C GLN A 7 8.20 32.10 -18.02
N ILE A 8 8.26 33.31 -18.56
CA ILE A 8 7.12 34.24 -18.66
C ILE A 8 6.83 34.62 -20.10
N ASN A 9 5.57 34.94 -20.38
CA ASN A 9 5.14 35.57 -21.63
C ASN A 9 4.77 37.03 -21.35
N HIS A 10 5.26 37.96 -22.16
CA HIS A 10 5.09 39.40 -21.94
C HIS A 10 4.99 40.17 -23.27
N THR A 11 4.39 41.36 -23.21
CA THR A 11 4.09 42.20 -24.38
C THR A 11 5.26 43.08 -24.82
N LYS A 12 6.28 43.25 -23.97
CA LYS A 12 7.46 44.09 -24.23
C LYS A 12 8.68 43.44 -23.61
N ASN A 13 9.83 43.50 -24.29
CA ASN A 13 11.09 42.95 -23.79
C ASN A 13 11.45 43.50 -22.39
N LEU A 14 11.27 42.67 -21.36
CA LEU A 14 11.70 42.95 -19.99
C LEU A 14 13.20 42.64 -19.87
N ASN A 15 13.99 43.65 -19.52
CA ASN A 15 15.43 43.49 -19.33
C ASN A 15 15.75 42.89 -17.94
N LYS A 16 17.00 42.45 -17.77
CA LYS A 16 17.50 41.86 -16.52
C LYS A 16 17.29 42.79 -15.32
N GLU A 17 17.63 44.07 -15.47
CA GLU A 17 17.52 45.09 -14.42
C GLU A 17 16.11 45.20 -13.86
N VAL A 18 15.08 45.25 -14.72
CA VAL A 18 13.68 45.32 -14.28
C VAL A 18 13.31 44.06 -13.49
N LEU A 19 13.63 42.88 -14.02
CA LEU A 19 13.31 41.61 -13.36
C LEU A 19 14.06 41.42 -12.03
N ALA A 20 15.32 41.85 -11.95
CA ALA A 20 16.14 41.76 -10.74
C ALA A 20 15.71 42.78 -9.67
N SER A 21 15.32 44.00 -10.07
CA SER A 21 14.87 45.05 -9.14
C SER A 21 13.63 44.63 -8.33
N HIS A 22 12.73 43.84 -8.93
CA HIS A 22 11.58 43.28 -8.22
C HIS A 22 11.99 42.24 -7.17
N LEU A 23 13.04 41.45 -7.43
CA LEU A 23 13.58 40.53 -6.44
C LEU A 23 14.30 41.30 -5.34
N TYR A 24 15.07 42.34 -5.69
CA TYR A 24 15.73 43.22 -4.73
C TYR A 24 14.73 43.85 -3.75
N ASN A 25 13.58 44.32 -4.21
CA ASN A 25 12.55 44.87 -3.31
C ASN A 25 11.99 43.85 -2.31
N LEU A 26 12.17 42.54 -2.56
CA LEU A 26 11.71 41.48 -1.68
C LEU A 26 12.80 41.00 -0.71
N ILE A 27 14.06 40.93 -1.14
CA ILE A 27 15.15 40.35 -0.31
C ILE A 27 16.27 41.34 0.03
N GLY A 28 16.37 42.46 -0.68
CA GLY A 28 17.46 43.44 -0.57
C GLY A 28 17.54 44.05 0.81
N GLU A 29 16.42 44.60 1.31
CA GLU A 29 16.35 45.19 2.66
C GLU A 29 16.47 44.14 3.77
N GLU A 30 15.82 42.98 3.60
CA GLU A 30 15.78 41.91 4.62
C GLU A 30 17.17 41.29 4.85
N TYR A 31 18.00 41.21 3.81
CA TYR A 31 19.32 40.58 3.84
C TYR A 31 20.49 41.54 3.74
N ASN A 32 20.22 42.86 3.76
CA ASN A 32 21.25 43.89 3.58
C ASN A 32 22.11 43.64 2.33
N LEU A 33 21.46 43.22 1.25
CA LEU A 33 22.06 43.04 -0.07
C LEU A 33 21.95 44.36 -0.85
N SER A 34 22.92 44.65 -1.71
CA SER A 34 22.80 45.72 -2.71
C SER A 34 22.02 45.24 -3.94
N GLU A 35 21.57 46.18 -4.79
CA GLU A 35 20.96 45.83 -6.08
C GLU A 35 21.92 44.99 -6.94
N ASP A 36 23.21 45.35 -6.94
CA ASP A 36 24.26 44.62 -7.63
C ASP A 36 24.39 43.18 -7.11
N ASP A 37 24.33 42.98 -5.78
CA ASP A 37 24.41 41.64 -5.17
C ASP A 37 23.21 40.75 -5.56
N VAL A 38 22.01 41.34 -5.72
CA VAL A 38 20.82 40.60 -6.15
C VAL A 38 20.84 40.34 -7.66
N GLU A 39 21.43 41.25 -8.45
CA GLU A 39 21.60 41.07 -9.88
C GLU A 39 22.50 39.87 -10.21
N ASP A 40 23.48 39.57 -9.35
CA ASP A 40 24.34 38.38 -9.45
C ASP A 40 23.57 37.06 -9.27
N TYR A 41 22.43 37.07 -8.59
CA TYR A 41 21.55 35.90 -8.46
C TYR A 41 20.68 35.67 -9.69
N PHE A 42 20.68 36.60 -10.65
CA PHE A 42 19.78 36.56 -11.79
C PHE A 42 20.54 36.28 -13.10
N GLU A 43 20.04 35.33 -13.88
CA GLU A 43 20.55 35.06 -15.22
C GLU A 43 19.41 35.02 -16.22
N VAL A 44 19.44 35.88 -17.24
CA VAL A 44 18.51 35.78 -18.38
C VAL A 44 19.11 34.80 -19.39
N GLU A 45 18.61 33.57 -19.38
CA GLU A 45 19.11 32.49 -20.23
C GLU A 45 18.73 32.72 -21.70
N ASN A 46 17.47 33.10 -21.96
CA ASN A 46 16.97 33.30 -23.31
C ASN A 46 15.81 34.30 -23.38
N VAL A 47 15.70 34.99 -24.52
CA VAL A 47 14.54 35.81 -24.89
C VAL A 47 14.13 35.49 -26.33
N TYR A 48 12.89 35.07 -26.52
CA TYR A 48 12.31 34.74 -27.82
C TYR A 48 11.22 35.73 -28.18
N LYS A 49 11.29 36.30 -29.38
CA LYS A 49 10.16 37.06 -29.95
C LYS A 49 9.21 36.10 -30.67
N LEU A 50 7.92 36.16 -30.34
CA LEU A 50 6.87 35.34 -30.92
C LEU A 50 6.21 36.00 -32.15
N PRO A 51 5.51 35.23 -33.01
CA PRO A 51 4.84 35.77 -34.20
C PRO A 51 3.72 36.78 -33.94
N ASN A 52 3.17 36.79 -32.72
CA ASN A 52 2.14 37.73 -32.27
C ASN A 52 2.73 39.00 -31.65
N ASP A 53 4.02 39.27 -31.88
CA ASP A 53 4.79 40.37 -31.31
C ASP A 53 4.93 40.36 -29.77
N SER A 54 4.54 39.28 -29.09
CA SER A 54 4.89 39.07 -27.67
C SER A 54 6.27 38.41 -27.54
N PHE A 55 6.73 38.28 -26.30
CA PHE A 55 8.04 37.76 -25.98
C PHE A 55 7.93 36.65 -24.93
N ILE A 56 8.79 35.66 -25.03
CA ILE A 56 9.03 34.69 -23.96
C ILE A 56 10.42 34.96 -23.39
N SER A 57 10.52 35.25 -22.10
CA SER A 57 11.80 35.27 -21.39
C SER A 57 11.93 34.04 -20.51
N ILE A 58 13.11 33.42 -20.55
CA ILE A 58 13.54 32.37 -19.64
C ILE A 58 14.67 32.95 -18.80
N PHE A 59 14.51 32.90 -17.49
CA PHE A 59 15.53 33.36 -16.56
C PHE A 59 15.65 32.43 -15.36
N ILE A 60 16.80 32.52 -14.70
CA ILE A 60 17.19 31.69 -13.59
C ILE A 60 17.47 32.61 -12.40
N ILE A 61 16.97 32.21 -11.24
CA ILE A 61 17.32 32.80 -9.94
C ILE A 61 18.11 31.74 -9.17
N ASP A 62 19.39 32.01 -8.90
CA ASP A 62 20.22 31.18 -8.01
C ASP A 62 20.15 31.76 -6.60
N PHE A 63 19.28 31.18 -5.77
CA PHE A 63 19.15 31.64 -4.39
C PHE A 63 20.39 31.23 -3.60
N PRO A 64 21.13 32.21 -3.03
CA PRO A 64 22.25 31.91 -2.16
C PRO A 64 21.77 31.14 -0.93
N ALA A 65 22.66 30.34 -0.33
CA ALA A 65 22.43 29.80 1.00
C ALA A 65 22.54 30.95 2.00
N LEU A 66 21.44 31.67 2.22
CA LEU A 66 21.39 32.78 3.17
C LEU A 66 21.45 32.19 4.58
N GLU A 67 22.66 32.13 5.14
CA GLU A 67 22.83 31.91 6.56
C GLU A 67 22.23 33.14 7.27
N HIS A 68 21.26 32.91 8.18
CA HIS A 68 20.69 33.87 9.13
C HIS A 68 19.31 34.46 8.76
N ASN A 69 18.26 33.64 8.83
CA ASN A 69 17.01 34.00 9.53
C ASN A 69 16.13 32.76 9.70
N ARG A 70 15.62 32.51 10.93
CA ARG A 70 14.83 31.31 11.25
C ARG A 70 13.44 31.28 10.60
N ASP A 71 12.98 32.42 10.07
CA ASP A 71 11.62 32.59 9.54
C ASP A 71 11.58 32.71 8.00
N PHE A 72 12.73 32.66 7.32
CA PHE A 72 12.77 32.78 5.86
C PHE A 72 12.61 31.42 5.17
N GLN A 73 11.57 31.32 4.36
CA GLN A 73 11.36 30.21 3.44
C GLN A 73 11.58 30.74 2.02
N PRO A 74 12.66 30.36 1.31
CA PRO A 74 12.89 30.78 -0.07
C PRO A 74 11.67 30.59 -1.00
N LYS A 75 10.86 29.57 -0.74
CA LYS A 75 9.58 29.30 -1.41
C LYS A 75 8.59 30.47 -1.34
N ASP A 76 8.49 31.14 -0.18
CA ASP A 76 7.57 32.26 0.02
C ASP A 76 8.06 33.51 -0.71
N THR A 77 9.37 33.70 -0.79
CA THR A 77 10.00 34.74 -1.62
C THR A 77 9.76 34.49 -3.09
N VAL A 78 9.98 33.26 -3.58
CA VAL A 78 9.70 32.88 -4.97
C VAL A 78 8.23 33.13 -5.31
N LYS A 79 7.31 32.75 -4.42
CA LYS A 79 5.88 33.01 -4.60
C LYS A 79 5.57 34.51 -4.68
N SER A 80 6.08 35.29 -3.73
CA SER A 80 5.88 36.75 -3.69
C SER A 80 6.48 37.44 -4.93
N TYR A 81 7.62 36.94 -5.40
CA TYR A 81 8.25 37.41 -6.63
C TYR A 81 7.39 37.07 -7.85
N LEU A 82 6.91 35.84 -7.98
CA LEU A 82 6.03 35.44 -9.08
C LEU A 82 4.72 36.23 -9.07
N ASP A 83 4.12 36.48 -7.91
CA ASP A 83 2.93 37.32 -7.77
C ASP A 83 3.21 38.77 -8.22
N THR A 84 4.39 39.31 -7.86
CA THR A 84 4.84 40.64 -8.30
C THR A 84 5.00 40.68 -9.82
N ILE A 85 5.70 39.71 -10.41
CA ILE A 85 5.90 39.63 -11.85
C ILE A 85 4.57 39.45 -12.60
N ASN A 86 3.66 38.62 -12.09
CA ASN A 86 2.36 38.39 -12.71
C ASN A 86 1.39 39.59 -12.58
N SER A 87 1.70 40.55 -11.69
CA SER A 87 0.96 41.81 -11.54
C SER A 87 1.41 42.90 -12.51
N LEU A 88 2.54 42.71 -13.21
CA LEU A 88 3.04 43.66 -14.20
C LEU A 88 2.10 43.69 -15.41
N GLU A 89 1.73 44.89 -15.85
CA GLU A 89 0.84 45.10 -17.01
C GLU A 89 1.43 44.47 -18.28
N GLU A 90 2.76 44.44 -18.38
CA GLU A 90 3.47 43.86 -19.51
C GLU A 90 3.38 42.33 -19.54
N VAL A 91 3.17 41.66 -18.41
CA VAL A 91 3.20 40.20 -18.31
C VAL A 91 1.83 39.63 -18.66
N ILE A 92 1.80 38.81 -19.72
CA ILE A 92 0.60 38.10 -20.18
C ILE A 92 0.34 36.90 -19.26
N GLY A 93 1.40 36.24 -18.79
CA GLY A 93 1.30 35.19 -17.79
C GLY A 93 2.57 34.35 -17.63
N LEU A 94 2.60 33.59 -16.53
CA LEU A 94 3.61 32.58 -16.26
C LEU A 94 3.41 31.35 -17.16
N VAL A 95 4.45 30.94 -17.89
CA VAL A 95 4.39 29.81 -18.82
C VAL A 95 4.92 28.53 -18.18
N LYS A 96 6.04 28.61 -17.46
CA LYS A 96 6.65 27.46 -16.79
C LYS A 96 7.48 27.90 -15.59
N LEU A 97 7.39 27.13 -14.51
CA LEU A 97 8.26 27.24 -13.34
C LEU A 97 8.94 25.88 -13.14
N GLN A 98 10.26 25.88 -13.02
CA GLN A 98 11.03 24.74 -12.55
C GLN A 98 11.77 25.21 -11.31
N ASP A 99 11.37 24.68 -10.16
CA ASP A 99 11.85 25.09 -8.84
C ASP A 99 12.38 23.85 -8.11
N ASP A 100 13.65 23.90 -7.68
CA ASP A 100 14.27 22.86 -6.87
C ASP A 100 13.53 22.60 -5.55
N PHE A 101 12.87 23.60 -4.96
CA PHE A 101 12.05 23.42 -3.75
C PHE A 101 10.84 22.54 -4.03
N LEU A 102 10.18 22.74 -5.18
CA LEU A 102 9.04 21.91 -5.57
C LEU A 102 9.49 20.49 -5.88
N GLN A 103 10.68 20.32 -6.47
CA GLN A 103 11.27 19.00 -6.71
C GLN A 103 11.59 18.30 -5.39
N GLU A 104 12.21 18.98 -4.42
CA GLU A 104 12.55 18.39 -3.12
C GLU A 104 11.30 17.93 -2.37
N ILE A 105 10.26 18.77 -2.32
CA ILE A 105 8.96 18.40 -1.74
C ILE A 105 8.35 17.21 -2.50
N ALA A 106 8.37 17.24 -3.84
CA ALA A 106 7.85 16.14 -4.65
C ALA A 106 8.59 14.83 -4.37
N ILE A 107 9.91 14.86 -4.19
CA ILE A 107 10.74 13.69 -3.83
C ILE A 107 10.34 13.14 -2.45
N GLN A 108 10.10 14.02 -1.46
CA GLN A 108 9.65 13.59 -0.14
C GLN A 108 8.32 12.82 -0.21
N TYR A 109 7.33 13.36 -0.93
CA TYR A 109 6.03 12.70 -1.12
C TYR A 109 6.12 11.47 -2.02
N PHE A 110 7.01 11.48 -3.02
CA PHE A 110 7.29 10.31 -3.86
C PHE A 110 7.75 9.13 -2.99
N ASN A 111 8.71 9.36 -2.10
CA ASN A 111 9.23 8.31 -1.22
C ASN A 111 8.14 7.78 -0.27
N LYS A 112 7.30 8.67 0.30
CA LYS A 112 6.16 8.26 1.14
C LYS A 112 5.16 7.41 0.35
N LEU A 113 4.78 7.86 -0.84
CA LEU A 113 3.86 7.12 -1.73
C LEU A 113 4.43 5.76 -2.09
N PHE A 114 5.71 5.70 -2.47
CA PHE A 114 6.38 4.47 -2.85
C PHE A 114 6.33 3.43 -1.73
N THR A 115 6.67 3.80 -0.50
CA THR A 115 6.60 2.90 0.67
C THR A 115 5.19 2.35 0.86
N ILE A 116 4.16 3.20 0.82
CA ILE A 116 2.76 2.79 1.01
C ILE A 116 2.29 1.91 -0.16
N GLU A 117 2.71 2.22 -1.38
CA GLU A 117 2.37 1.43 -2.57
C GLU A 117 2.91 0.01 -2.45
N MET A 118 4.16 -0.13 -2.01
CA MET A 118 4.79 -1.43 -1.82
C MET A 118 4.09 -2.26 -0.74
N GLU A 119 3.73 -1.65 0.39
CA GLU A 119 2.99 -2.34 1.44
C GLU A 119 1.58 -2.77 1.00
N LEU A 120 0.85 -1.89 0.32
CA LEU A 120 -0.46 -2.26 -0.25
C LEU A 120 -0.35 -3.39 -1.28
N ARG A 121 0.70 -3.39 -2.09
CA ARG A 121 0.96 -4.47 -3.05
C ARG A 121 1.31 -5.77 -2.38
N ASN A 122 2.02 -5.75 -1.26
CA ASN A 122 2.29 -6.95 -0.47
C ASN A 122 0.98 -7.54 0.05
N VAL A 123 0.11 -6.71 0.65
CA VAL A 123 -1.20 -7.13 1.13
C VAL A 123 -2.05 -7.69 -0.02
N LEU A 124 -2.15 -6.99 -1.15
CA LEU A 124 -2.89 -7.46 -2.32
C LEU A 124 -2.32 -8.74 -2.91
N THR A 125 -0.99 -8.86 -2.97
CA THR A 125 -0.34 -10.08 -3.46
C THR A 125 -0.77 -11.24 -2.58
N TYR A 126 -0.66 -11.11 -1.26
CA TYR A 126 -1.09 -12.13 -0.31
C TYR A 126 -2.57 -12.48 -0.46
N ILE A 127 -3.47 -11.50 -0.48
CA ILE A 127 -4.91 -11.73 -0.65
C ILE A 127 -5.21 -12.49 -1.94
N LEU A 128 -4.58 -12.09 -3.05
CA LEU A 128 -4.84 -12.71 -4.35
C LEU A 128 -4.23 -14.11 -4.44
N THR A 129 -3.10 -14.38 -3.79
CA THR A 129 -2.45 -15.68 -3.79
C THR A 129 -2.88 -16.60 -2.64
N TYR A 130 -3.77 -16.15 -1.76
CA TYR A 130 -4.17 -16.90 -0.56
C TYR A 130 -4.72 -18.29 -0.90
N ASP A 131 -5.59 -18.37 -1.92
CA ASP A 131 -6.12 -19.63 -2.46
C ASP A 131 -5.24 -20.22 -3.59
N GLU A 132 -3.93 -19.99 -3.55
CA GLU A 132 -2.95 -20.44 -4.58
C GLU A 132 -3.22 -19.90 -6.00
N LYS A 133 -3.99 -18.81 -6.14
CA LYS A 133 -4.28 -18.22 -7.46
C LYS A 133 -3.06 -17.47 -7.98
N ALA A 134 -2.71 -17.71 -9.25
CA ALA A 134 -1.67 -16.95 -9.92
C ALA A 134 -2.14 -15.53 -10.28
N ILE A 135 -1.28 -14.52 -10.08
CA ILE A 135 -1.56 -13.12 -10.43
C ILE A 135 -1.30 -12.90 -11.93
N GLU A 136 -2.20 -13.42 -12.76
CA GLU A 136 -2.12 -13.34 -14.21
C GLU A 136 -3.16 -12.38 -14.80
N LYS A 137 -3.03 -12.03 -16.09
CA LYS A 137 -3.95 -11.14 -16.81
C LYS A 137 -5.45 -11.49 -16.64
N GLY A 138 -5.76 -12.78 -16.45
CA GLY A 138 -7.13 -13.26 -16.20
C GLY A 138 -7.75 -12.62 -14.96
N ILE A 139 -7.03 -12.57 -13.83
CA ILE A 139 -7.54 -12.08 -12.56
C ILE A 139 -7.96 -10.61 -12.67
N PHE A 140 -7.14 -9.77 -13.30
CA PHE A 140 -7.45 -8.35 -13.50
C PHE A 140 -8.74 -8.18 -14.33
N LYS A 141 -8.92 -8.98 -15.38
CA LYS A 141 -10.13 -8.95 -16.20
C LYS A 141 -11.37 -9.35 -15.40
N GLU A 142 -11.25 -10.34 -14.51
CA GLU A 142 -12.34 -10.79 -13.64
C GLU A 142 -12.80 -9.71 -12.67
N PHE A 143 -11.89 -8.90 -12.16
CA PHE A 143 -12.20 -7.75 -11.28
C PHE A 143 -12.44 -6.44 -12.06
N GLY A 144 -12.44 -6.50 -13.40
CA GLY A 144 -12.67 -5.31 -14.24
C GLY A 144 -11.55 -4.27 -14.17
N VAL A 145 -10.36 -4.69 -13.73
CA VAL A 145 -9.16 -3.86 -13.67
C VAL A 145 -8.46 -3.87 -15.01
N GLN A 146 -8.20 -2.68 -15.55
CA GLN A 146 -7.42 -2.52 -16.77
C GLN A 146 -5.94 -2.36 -16.43
N LEU A 147 -5.12 -3.26 -17.00
CA LEU A 147 -3.67 -3.16 -16.94
C LEU A 147 -3.16 -2.05 -17.88
N ALA A 148 -2.05 -1.43 -17.50
CA ALA A 148 -1.33 -0.45 -18.31
C ALA A 148 -0.93 -1.03 -19.67
N GLU A 149 -0.82 -0.17 -20.69
CA GLU A 149 -0.41 -0.59 -22.04
C GLU A 149 1.01 -1.18 -22.08
N SER A 150 1.85 -0.81 -21.12
CA SER A 150 3.21 -1.34 -20.94
C SER A 150 3.24 -2.77 -20.41
N TYR A 151 2.12 -3.33 -19.95
CA TYR A 151 2.05 -4.68 -19.44
C TYR A 151 2.34 -5.70 -20.55
N ASN A 152 3.35 -6.52 -20.31
CA ASN A 152 3.71 -7.66 -21.13
C ASN A 152 4.30 -8.75 -20.24
N ASN A 153 3.90 -10.01 -20.44
CA ASN A 153 4.38 -11.14 -19.65
C ASN A 153 5.91 -11.26 -19.63
N ASN A 154 6.57 -10.95 -20.75
CA ASN A 154 8.05 -10.97 -20.80
C ASN A 154 8.64 -9.91 -19.86
N ASN A 155 8.13 -8.67 -19.89
CA ASN A 155 8.62 -7.60 -19.02
C ASN A 155 8.40 -7.93 -17.54
N VAL A 156 7.24 -8.51 -17.20
CA VAL A 156 6.92 -8.95 -15.83
C VAL A 156 7.96 -9.96 -15.35
N SER A 157 8.26 -10.98 -16.16
CA SER A 157 9.25 -12.00 -15.82
C SER A 157 10.67 -11.46 -15.77
N ASP A 158 11.07 -10.64 -16.75
CA ASP A 158 12.42 -10.10 -16.88
C ASP A 158 12.77 -9.13 -15.73
N ASN A 159 11.76 -8.44 -15.17
CA ASN A 159 11.91 -7.49 -14.08
C ASN A 159 11.58 -8.08 -12.69
N TYR A 160 11.21 -9.37 -12.59
CA TYR A 160 10.75 -10.00 -11.35
C TYR A 160 9.55 -9.29 -10.70
N GLU A 161 8.62 -8.83 -11.52
CA GLU A 161 7.41 -8.12 -11.11
C GLU A 161 6.19 -9.06 -11.14
N ASN A 162 5.05 -8.55 -10.68
CA ASN A 162 3.74 -9.16 -10.92
C ASN A 162 2.79 -8.14 -11.59
N GLY A 163 1.58 -8.57 -11.96
CA GLY A 163 0.63 -7.71 -12.64
C GLY A 163 0.20 -6.46 -11.86
N LEU A 164 0.35 -6.43 -10.52
CA LEU A 164 0.03 -5.26 -9.69
C LEU A 164 0.95 -4.07 -9.98
N TYR A 165 2.13 -4.29 -10.60
CA TYR A 165 3.01 -3.21 -11.06
C TYR A 165 2.45 -2.36 -12.18
N TYR A 166 1.39 -2.85 -12.82
CA TYR A 166 0.82 -2.28 -14.03
C TYR A 166 -0.59 -1.75 -13.80
N ILE A 167 -0.97 -1.47 -12.54
CA ILE A 167 -2.24 -0.85 -12.17
C ILE A 167 -2.01 0.39 -11.29
N LEU A 168 -3.07 1.17 -11.11
CA LEU A 168 -3.07 2.41 -10.30
C LEU A 168 -3.65 2.16 -8.91
N PHE A 169 -3.41 3.05 -7.95
CA PHE A 169 -3.92 2.91 -6.58
C PHE A 169 -5.44 2.76 -6.55
N ASN A 170 -6.15 3.55 -7.36
CA ASN A 170 -7.60 3.52 -7.42
C ASN A 170 -8.18 2.16 -7.86
N HIS A 171 -7.38 1.27 -8.45
CA HIS A 171 -7.79 -0.07 -8.83
C HIS A 171 -7.68 -1.10 -7.69
N TYR A 172 -6.96 -0.80 -6.61
CA TYR A 172 -6.74 -1.76 -5.52
C TYR A 172 -8.04 -2.22 -4.84
N ALA A 173 -8.94 -1.29 -4.55
CA ALA A 173 -10.25 -1.65 -3.99
C ALA A 173 -11.20 -2.35 -4.98
N SER A 174 -10.83 -2.45 -6.27
CA SER A 174 -11.65 -3.16 -7.27
C SER A 174 -11.59 -4.67 -7.09
N PHE A 175 -10.57 -5.19 -6.37
CA PHE A 175 -10.49 -6.61 -6.03
C PHE A 175 -11.53 -7.05 -4.99
N GLY A 176 -12.21 -6.12 -4.31
CA GLY A 176 -13.22 -6.46 -3.31
C GLY A 176 -14.49 -7.11 -3.90
N GLU A 177 -14.79 -6.86 -5.18
CA GLU A 177 -15.94 -7.44 -5.86
C GLU A 177 -15.62 -7.79 -7.31
N PRO A 178 -15.75 -9.06 -7.73
CA PRO A 178 -15.54 -9.43 -9.12
C PRO A 178 -16.59 -8.78 -10.02
N LYS A 179 -16.19 -8.46 -11.25
CA LYS A 179 -17.06 -7.90 -12.28
C LYS A 179 -18.26 -8.82 -12.50
N ARG A 180 -19.45 -8.23 -12.51
CA ARG A 180 -20.68 -8.96 -12.87
C ARG A 180 -20.56 -9.58 -14.26
N LEU A 181 -20.83 -10.87 -14.36
CA LEU A 181 -20.87 -11.58 -15.64
C LEU A 181 -22.08 -11.15 -16.44
N LYS A 182 -21.88 -10.98 -17.74
CA LYS A 182 -22.99 -10.86 -18.69
C LYS A 182 -23.55 -12.23 -19.04
N ALA A 183 -24.77 -12.27 -19.57
CA ALA A 183 -25.45 -13.51 -19.94
C ALA A 183 -24.63 -14.36 -20.92
N GLU A 184 -23.92 -13.73 -21.85
CA GLU A 184 -23.06 -14.41 -22.82
C GLU A 184 -21.89 -15.12 -22.12
N GLN A 185 -21.28 -14.49 -21.12
CA GLN A 185 -20.16 -15.06 -20.37
C GLN A 185 -20.61 -16.22 -19.47
N ILE A 186 -21.82 -16.13 -18.90
CA ILE A 186 -22.42 -17.25 -18.17
C ILE A 186 -22.68 -18.42 -19.11
N SER A 187 -23.19 -18.13 -20.32
CA SER A 187 -23.40 -19.14 -21.35
C SER A 187 -22.10 -19.79 -21.80
N GLU A 188 -21.00 -19.05 -21.92
CA GLU A 188 -19.68 -19.60 -22.23
C GLU A 188 -19.22 -20.59 -21.16
N ILE A 189 -19.38 -20.26 -19.88
CA ILE A 189 -19.03 -21.16 -18.77
C ILE A 189 -19.90 -22.43 -18.81
N LEU A 190 -21.22 -22.28 -19.04
CA LEU A 190 -22.15 -23.42 -19.11
C LEU A 190 -21.93 -24.32 -20.33
N GLN A 191 -21.31 -23.81 -21.39
CA GLN A 191 -20.99 -24.55 -22.61
C GLN A 191 -19.60 -25.20 -22.57
N ASP A 192 -18.81 -24.96 -21.52
CA ASP A 192 -17.51 -25.57 -21.36
C ASP A 192 -17.65 -27.09 -21.20
N VAL A 193 -17.06 -27.84 -22.12
CA VAL A 193 -17.10 -29.31 -22.16
C VAL A 193 -16.40 -29.97 -20.97
N SER A 194 -15.55 -29.22 -20.25
CA SER A 194 -14.90 -29.70 -19.02
C SER A 194 -15.81 -29.65 -17.80
N LEU A 195 -16.96 -28.97 -17.89
CA LEU A 195 -17.91 -28.84 -16.79
C LEU A 195 -18.72 -30.12 -16.62
N SER A 196 -18.45 -30.86 -15.54
CA SER A 196 -19.03 -32.17 -15.29
C SER A 196 -20.43 -32.12 -14.69
N ASP A 197 -20.69 -31.14 -13.82
CA ASP A 197 -21.98 -30.98 -13.15
C ASP A 197 -22.27 -29.53 -12.69
N PHE A 198 -23.45 -29.33 -12.11
CA PHE A 198 -23.87 -28.04 -11.58
C PHE A 198 -23.06 -27.58 -10.36
N GLN A 199 -22.50 -28.51 -9.59
CA GLN A 199 -21.67 -28.17 -8.43
C GLN A 199 -20.33 -27.58 -8.90
N GLU A 200 -19.73 -28.14 -9.96
CA GLU A 200 -18.54 -27.58 -10.59
C GLU A 200 -18.81 -26.19 -11.18
N PHE A 201 -19.97 -25.98 -11.81
CA PHE A 201 -20.41 -24.64 -12.23
C PHE A 201 -20.45 -23.64 -11.08
N LYS A 202 -21.08 -24.03 -9.96
CA LYS A 202 -21.17 -23.20 -8.76
C LYS A 202 -19.78 -22.89 -8.20
N ASN A 203 -18.90 -23.89 -8.13
CA ASN A 203 -17.53 -23.75 -7.66
C ASN A 203 -16.74 -22.76 -8.54
N ARG A 204 -16.84 -22.87 -9.88
CA ARG A 204 -16.18 -21.92 -10.81
C ARG A 204 -16.67 -20.49 -10.62
N LEU A 205 -17.96 -20.28 -10.35
CA LEU A 205 -18.48 -18.95 -10.05
C LEU A 205 -17.97 -18.41 -8.71
N GLN A 206 -17.90 -19.25 -7.69
CA GLN A 206 -17.42 -18.88 -6.36
C GLN A 206 -15.90 -18.60 -6.33
N GLN A 207 -15.11 -19.36 -7.09
CA GLN A 207 -13.66 -19.19 -7.18
C GLN A 207 -13.21 -17.80 -7.70
N ARG A 208 -14.10 -17.09 -8.41
CA ARG A 208 -13.89 -15.70 -8.86
C ARG A 208 -13.89 -14.69 -7.72
N TYR A 209 -14.46 -15.03 -6.57
CA TYR A 209 -14.49 -14.18 -5.40
C TYR A 209 -13.23 -14.39 -4.55
N ILE A 210 -12.92 -13.39 -3.73
CA ILE A 210 -12.04 -13.57 -2.59
C ILE A 210 -12.84 -14.38 -1.55
N SER A 211 -12.23 -15.46 -1.07
CA SER A 211 -12.83 -16.44 -0.15
C SER A 211 -13.05 -15.87 1.25
N GLU A 212 -12.04 -15.15 1.75
CA GLU A 212 -12.00 -14.66 3.13
C GLU A 212 -12.68 -13.31 3.31
N GLU A 213 -13.64 -13.24 4.24
CA GLU A 213 -14.39 -12.00 4.54
C GLU A 213 -13.46 -10.88 4.99
N ARG A 214 -12.52 -11.17 5.91
CA ARG A 214 -11.51 -10.20 6.41
C ARG A 214 -10.67 -9.56 5.31
N HIS A 215 -10.34 -10.31 4.24
CA HIS A 215 -9.63 -9.76 3.09
C HIS A 215 -10.51 -8.76 2.33
N THR A 216 -11.80 -9.07 2.14
CA THR A 216 -12.74 -8.14 1.50
C THR A 216 -12.98 -6.90 2.36
N GLU A 217 -13.11 -7.04 3.67
CA GLU A 217 -13.26 -5.93 4.62
C GLU A 217 -12.09 -4.96 4.54
N PHE A 218 -10.86 -5.49 4.51
CA PHE A 218 -9.67 -4.67 4.28
C PHE A 218 -9.77 -3.86 2.98
N LEU A 219 -10.11 -4.51 1.85
CA LEU A 219 -10.22 -3.84 0.56
C LEU A 219 -11.31 -2.75 0.54
N PHE A 220 -12.42 -2.97 1.25
CA PHE A 220 -13.45 -1.95 1.43
C PHE A 220 -12.97 -0.79 2.31
N SER A 221 -12.22 -1.07 3.38
CA SER A 221 -11.72 -0.06 4.32
C SER A 221 -10.78 0.95 3.66
N ILE A 222 -9.91 0.49 2.74
CA ILE A 222 -8.94 1.36 2.06
C ILE A 222 -9.57 2.17 0.91
N LYS A 223 -10.75 1.78 0.41
CA LYS A 223 -11.36 2.33 -0.82
C LYS A 223 -11.43 3.85 -0.86
N GLN A 224 -11.84 4.48 0.24
CA GLN A 224 -11.98 5.94 0.31
C GLN A 224 -10.61 6.65 0.43
N LYS A 225 -9.60 5.94 0.91
CA LYS A 225 -8.24 6.47 1.13
C LYS A 225 -7.39 6.44 -0.14
N LEU A 226 -7.71 5.58 -1.13
CA LEU A 226 -6.95 5.45 -2.38
C LEU A 226 -7.01 6.69 -3.28
N LYS A 227 -8.12 7.42 -3.30
CA LYS A 227 -8.26 8.60 -4.15
C LYS A 227 -7.26 9.73 -3.77
N PRO A 228 -7.16 10.14 -2.50
CA PRO A 228 -6.10 11.07 -2.07
C PRO A 228 -4.68 10.63 -2.43
N LEU A 229 -4.37 9.33 -2.31
CA LEU A 229 -3.06 8.79 -2.72
C LEU A 229 -2.81 8.97 -4.21
N GLU A 230 -3.79 8.64 -5.06
CA GLU A 230 -3.69 8.81 -6.51
C GLU A 230 -3.61 10.30 -6.92
N ASP A 231 -4.37 11.17 -6.26
CA ASP A 231 -4.34 12.63 -6.49
C ASP A 231 -2.98 13.24 -6.12
N MET A 232 -2.32 12.71 -5.08
CA MET A 232 -0.95 13.09 -4.70
C MET A 232 0.07 12.52 -5.70
N ARG A 233 -0.02 11.23 -6.05
CA ARG A 233 0.85 10.57 -7.03
C ARG A 233 0.89 11.33 -8.35
N ASN A 234 -0.28 11.66 -8.90
CA ASN A 234 -0.37 12.42 -10.14
C ASN A 234 0.26 13.82 -10.04
N SER A 235 0.16 14.44 -8.87
CA SER A 235 0.79 15.74 -8.62
C SER A 235 2.31 15.65 -8.57
N VAL A 236 2.84 14.65 -7.86
CA VAL A 236 4.28 14.39 -7.72
C VAL A 236 4.91 14.01 -9.05
N MET A 237 4.30 13.07 -9.79
CA MET A 237 4.82 12.59 -11.09
C MET A 237 4.90 13.68 -12.16
N HIS A 238 4.07 14.72 -12.04
CA HIS A 238 4.07 15.86 -12.96
C HIS A 238 4.70 17.12 -12.37
N ILE A 239 5.33 17.03 -11.19
CA ILE A 239 5.95 18.14 -10.46
C ILE A 239 4.99 19.35 -10.44
N ARG A 240 3.73 19.09 -10.09
CA ARG A 240 2.69 20.12 -9.98
C ARG A 240 2.75 20.72 -8.58
N ASN A 241 2.30 21.96 -8.47
CA ASN A 241 2.12 22.58 -7.16
C ASN A 241 1.22 21.72 -6.26
N LEU A 242 1.65 21.52 -5.02
CA LEU A 242 0.92 20.78 -3.99
C LEU A 242 0.17 21.79 -3.12
N SER A 243 -1.15 21.89 -3.29
CA SER A 243 -1.95 22.74 -2.41
C SER A 243 -2.02 22.15 -1.00
N ASP A 244 -2.16 23.02 0.00
CA ASP A 244 -2.28 22.60 1.41
C ASP A 244 -3.44 21.63 1.61
N THR A 245 -4.56 21.83 0.90
CA THR A 245 -5.70 20.90 0.92
C THR A 245 -5.34 19.51 0.40
N LYS A 246 -4.51 19.42 -0.65
CA LYS A 246 -4.08 18.13 -1.21
C LYS A 246 -3.14 17.41 -0.25
N ILE A 247 -2.20 18.16 0.36
CA ILE A 247 -1.30 17.65 1.39
C ILE A 247 -2.11 17.13 2.57
N ALA A 248 -3.03 17.93 3.12
CA ALA A 248 -3.86 17.52 4.25
C ALA A 248 -4.72 16.28 3.95
N ASN A 249 -5.32 16.21 2.75
CA ASN A 249 -6.10 15.03 2.34
C ASN A 249 -5.22 13.77 2.19
N PHE A 250 -4.00 13.92 1.70
CA PHE A 250 -3.03 12.83 1.61
C PHE A 250 -2.62 12.39 3.03
N ASP A 251 -2.22 13.30 3.89
CA ASP A 251 -1.78 12.97 5.24
C ASP A 251 -2.89 12.31 6.06
N LYS A 252 -4.15 12.75 5.90
CA LYS A 252 -5.34 12.12 6.51
C LYS A 252 -5.65 10.73 5.93
N ALA A 253 -5.30 10.48 4.67
CA ALA A 253 -5.49 9.17 4.06
C ALA A 253 -4.41 8.18 4.52
N VAL A 254 -3.20 8.67 4.78
CA VAL A 254 -2.04 7.85 5.16
C VAL A 254 -2.01 7.57 6.65
N ASN A 255 -2.15 8.62 7.47
CA ASN A 255 -2.01 8.56 8.91
C ASN A 255 -3.39 8.51 9.59
N ASP A 256 -3.41 8.07 10.83
CA ASP A 256 -4.62 8.09 11.65
C ASP A 256 -5.04 9.53 11.96
N ASP A 257 -6.35 9.74 11.97
CA ASP A 257 -6.97 10.94 12.52
C ASP A 257 -7.85 10.56 13.72
N ASP A 258 -8.46 11.56 14.38
CA ASP A 258 -9.25 11.35 15.59
C ASP A 258 -10.48 10.44 15.41
N LEU A 259 -10.91 10.18 14.17
CA LEU A 259 -12.15 9.48 13.84
C LEU A 259 -11.93 8.22 12.98
N GLU A 260 -10.87 8.18 12.18
CA GLU A 260 -10.64 7.14 11.19
C GLU A 260 -9.16 6.74 11.12
N LYS A 261 -8.94 5.43 10.93
CA LYS A 261 -7.61 4.90 10.65
C LYS A 261 -7.13 5.33 9.26
N GLY A 262 -5.85 5.62 9.16
CA GLY A 262 -5.12 5.80 7.92
C GLY A 262 -4.76 4.45 7.29
N VAL A 263 -4.35 4.48 6.03
CA VAL A 263 -3.94 3.28 5.29
C VAL A 263 -2.81 2.53 5.98
N GLN A 264 -1.87 3.23 6.63
CA GLN A 264 -0.76 2.57 7.32
C GLN A 264 -1.24 1.71 8.48
N SER A 265 -2.13 2.23 9.33
CA SER A 265 -2.68 1.47 10.44
C SER A 265 -3.57 0.33 9.95
N LEU A 266 -4.36 0.54 8.89
CA LEU A 266 -5.16 -0.54 8.28
C LEU A 266 -4.28 -1.69 7.76
N ILE A 267 -3.12 -1.39 7.16
CA ILE A 267 -2.15 -2.41 6.72
C ILE A 267 -1.54 -3.13 7.93
N SER A 268 -1.18 -2.39 8.97
CA SER A 268 -0.61 -2.98 10.19
C SER A 268 -1.62 -3.89 10.90
N ASP A 269 -2.87 -3.47 11.00
CA ASP A 269 -3.96 -4.27 11.55
C ASP A 269 -4.17 -5.55 10.73
N PHE A 270 -4.19 -5.43 9.40
CA PHE A 270 -4.30 -6.55 8.49
C PHE A 270 -3.22 -7.61 8.78
N TRP A 271 -1.94 -7.21 8.76
CA TRP A 271 -0.85 -8.15 9.02
C TRP A 271 -0.85 -8.70 10.45
N THR A 272 -1.30 -7.93 11.43
CA THR A 272 -1.43 -8.40 12.80
C THR A 272 -2.48 -9.50 12.89
N ALA A 273 -3.64 -9.30 12.25
CA ALA A 273 -4.71 -10.29 12.19
C ALA A 273 -4.27 -11.55 11.41
N GLU A 274 -3.71 -11.39 10.21
CA GLU A 274 -3.25 -12.52 9.39
C GLU A 274 -2.16 -13.34 10.09
N ASN A 275 -1.19 -12.68 10.73
CA ASN A 275 -0.15 -13.40 11.46
C ASN A 275 -0.71 -14.18 12.65
N LYS A 276 -1.73 -13.65 13.34
CA LYS A 276 -2.39 -14.39 14.42
C LYS A 276 -3.08 -15.64 13.88
N GLU A 277 -3.83 -15.50 12.79
CA GLU A 277 -4.59 -16.59 12.19
C GLU A 277 -3.68 -17.68 11.59
N LEU A 278 -2.61 -17.29 10.90
CA LEU A 278 -1.60 -18.22 10.39
C LEU A 278 -0.89 -18.97 11.51
N LYS A 279 -0.56 -18.30 12.62
CA LYS A 279 0.04 -18.95 13.79
C LYS A 279 -0.93 -19.96 14.40
N GLU A 280 -2.20 -19.61 14.54
CA GLU A 280 -3.23 -20.51 15.04
C GLU A 280 -3.41 -21.74 14.15
N HIS A 281 -3.58 -21.55 12.84
CA HIS A 281 -3.67 -22.66 11.89
C HIS A 281 -2.42 -23.55 11.88
N THR A 282 -1.23 -22.94 11.95
CA THR A 282 0.03 -23.69 12.01
C THR A 282 0.10 -24.50 13.30
N TRP A 283 -0.26 -23.90 14.43
CA TRP A 283 -0.27 -24.57 15.72
C TRP A 283 -1.23 -25.75 15.72
N LEU A 284 -2.47 -25.54 15.24
CA LEU A 284 -3.49 -26.58 15.11
C LEU A 284 -3.01 -27.73 14.22
N SER A 285 -2.42 -27.45 13.05
CA SER A 285 -1.92 -28.51 12.15
C SER A 285 -0.77 -29.32 12.77
N LEU A 286 0.09 -28.69 13.56
CA LEU A 286 1.15 -29.38 14.29
C LEU A 286 0.57 -30.17 15.47
N ALA A 287 -0.36 -29.58 16.22
CA ALA A 287 -1.05 -30.21 17.34
C ALA A 287 -1.84 -31.44 16.90
N GLU A 288 -2.51 -31.41 15.75
CA GLU A 288 -3.21 -32.56 15.17
C GLU A 288 -2.27 -33.74 14.96
N ARG A 289 -1.08 -33.49 14.38
CA ARG A 289 -0.04 -34.52 14.18
C ARG A 289 0.54 -35.05 15.49
N GLU A 290 0.67 -34.18 16.50
CA GLU A 290 1.11 -34.61 17.83
C GLU A 290 0.03 -35.43 18.53
N ILE A 291 -1.25 -35.05 18.39
CA ILE A 291 -2.39 -35.80 18.89
C ILE A 291 -2.37 -37.22 18.36
N GLU A 292 -2.01 -37.44 17.09
CA GLU A 292 -1.89 -38.79 16.49
C GLU A 292 -1.01 -39.75 17.31
N LYS A 293 -0.02 -39.25 18.06
CA LYS A 293 0.86 -40.06 18.92
C LYS A 293 0.12 -40.61 20.14
N TYR A 294 -0.91 -39.94 20.64
CA TYR A 294 -1.63 -40.37 21.82
C TYR A 294 -2.59 -41.51 21.51
N GLN A 295 -2.56 -42.53 22.37
CA GLN A 295 -3.47 -43.65 22.39
C GLN A 295 -4.17 -43.69 23.75
N LEU A 296 -5.49 -43.53 23.71
CA LEU A 296 -6.32 -43.65 24.89
C LEU A 296 -6.70 -45.10 25.11
N ARG A 297 -6.62 -45.53 26.38
CA ARG A 297 -7.16 -46.81 26.85
C ARG A 297 -7.96 -46.57 28.13
N GLN A 298 -9.03 -47.33 28.29
CA GLN A 298 -9.84 -47.32 29.50
C GLN A 298 -9.75 -48.70 30.16
N GLU A 299 -9.42 -48.75 31.44
CA GLU A 299 -9.44 -49.96 32.26
C GLU A 299 -10.36 -49.72 33.44
N GLU A 300 -11.45 -50.48 33.51
CA GLU A 300 -12.56 -50.23 34.45
C GLU A 300 -13.18 -48.83 34.26
N GLU A 301 -13.05 -47.94 35.25
CA GLU A 301 -13.53 -46.55 35.21
C GLU A 301 -12.38 -45.54 35.05
N ILE A 302 -11.13 -46.01 34.87
CA ILE A 302 -9.93 -45.16 34.80
C ILE A 302 -9.42 -45.08 33.36
N TRP A 303 -9.07 -43.86 32.94
CA TRP A 303 -8.44 -43.59 31.65
C TRP A 303 -6.93 -43.49 31.78
N PHE A 304 -6.22 -43.99 30.77
CA PHE A 304 -4.78 -43.87 30.63
C PHE A 304 -4.42 -43.33 29.24
N VAL A 305 -3.33 -42.58 29.19
CA VAL A 305 -2.80 -41.95 27.98
C VAL A 305 -1.44 -42.56 27.63
N ASP A 306 -1.41 -43.43 26.64
CA ASP A 306 -0.16 -44.00 26.12
C ASP A 306 0.37 -43.16 24.95
N ILE A 307 1.70 -43.03 24.82
CA ILE A 307 2.33 -42.21 23.76
C ILE A 307 3.10 -43.08 22.78
N ASN A 308 2.77 -42.98 21.50
CA ASN A 308 3.39 -43.72 20.41
C ASN A 308 4.53 -42.92 19.75
N TYR A 309 5.74 -43.45 19.81
CA TYR A 309 6.93 -42.90 19.13
C TYR A 309 7.30 -43.69 17.86
N GLY A 310 6.30 -44.29 17.21
CA GLY A 310 6.42 -45.02 15.96
C GLY A 310 6.78 -46.50 16.17
N THR A 311 7.99 -46.80 16.63
CA THR A 311 8.45 -48.19 16.80
C THR A 311 8.21 -48.75 18.20
N PHE A 312 7.87 -47.89 19.16
CA PHE A 312 7.53 -48.27 20.53
C PHE A 312 6.40 -47.39 21.06
N ILE A 313 5.54 -48.00 21.86
CA ILE A 313 4.49 -47.33 22.63
C ILE A 313 4.99 -47.25 24.07
N LEU A 314 5.12 -46.03 24.57
CA LEU A 314 5.38 -45.80 25.98
C LEU A 314 4.03 -45.88 26.71
N LYS A 315 3.81 -46.98 27.43
CA LYS A 315 2.69 -47.08 28.34
C LYS A 315 2.94 -46.17 29.53
N ASN A 316 2.07 -45.18 29.71
CA ASN A 316 2.15 -44.29 30.85
C ASN A 316 1.15 -44.78 31.90
N ASP A 317 1.55 -45.78 32.68
CA ASP A 317 0.74 -46.33 33.78
C ASP A 317 0.75 -45.43 35.02
N THR A 318 1.49 -44.31 34.99
CA THR A 318 1.61 -43.38 36.14
C THR A 318 0.59 -42.26 36.14
N ASP A 319 0.06 -41.88 34.98
CA ASP A 319 -0.94 -40.82 34.86
C ASP A 319 -2.32 -41.48 34.68
N GLU A 320 -3.05 -41.58 35.80
CA GLU A 320 -4.42 -42.11 35.90
C GLU A 320 -5.42 -40.94 35.87
N PHE A 321 -6.45 -41.04 35.04
CA PHE A 321 -7.48 -39.99 34.91
C PHE A 321 -8.86 -40.56 35.22
N GLU A 322 -9.63 -39.86 36.06
CA GLU A 322 -10.96 -40.31 36.51
C GLU A 322 -12.03 -40.09 35.43
N ASP A 323 -11.83 -39.10 34.56
CA ASP A 323 -12.75 -38.78 33.48
C ASP A 323 -12.04 -38.27 32.21
N MET A 324 -12.85 -38.09 31.15
CA MET A 324 -12.35 -37.67 29.85
C MET A 324 -11.93 -36.19 29.81
N ASP A 325 -12.50 -35.34 30.68
CA ASP A 325 -12.16 -33.92 30.70
C ASP A 325 -10.75 -33.74 31.28
N GLU A 326 -10.35 -34.56 32.26
CA GLU A 326 -8.98 -34.62 32.76
C GLU A 326 -7.98 -35.08 31.69
N VAL A 327 -8.32 -36.11 30.91
CA VAL A 327 -7.50 -36.58 29.77
C VAL A 327 -7.31 -35.46 28.74
N LYS A 328 -8.40 -34.77 28.37
CA LYS A 328 -8.37 -33.64 27.42
C LYS A 328 -7.48 -32.51 27.90
N ASN A 329 -7.63 -32.10 29.17
CA ASN A 329 -6.78 -31.09 29.79
C ASN A 329 -5.30 -31.50 29.78
N TYR A 330 -5.01 -32.75 30.14
CA TYR A 330 -3.64 -33.28 30.12
C TYR A 330 -3.02 -33.19 28.73
N ILE A 331 -3.73 -33.70 27.71
CA ILE A 331 -3.24 -33.66 26.32
C ILE A 331 -3.06 -32.20 25.87
N TYR A 332 -3.99 -31.30 26.17
CA TYR A 332 -3.88 -29.89 25.83
C TYR A 332 -2.62 -29.24 26.40
N GLU A 333 -2.34 -29.42 27.70
CA GLU A 333 -1.13 -28.86 28.32
C GLU A 333 0.15 -29.49 27.75
N GLN A 334 0.15 -30.80 27.47
CA GLN A 334 1.29 -31.43 26.78
C GLN A 334 1.51 -30.88 25.36
N LEU A 335 0.44 -30.54 24.64
CA LEU A 335 0.53 -29.92 23.31
C LEU A 335 1.08 -28.50 23.39
N LYS A 336 0.72 -27.72 24.42
CA LYS A 336 1.30 -26.39 24.64
C LYS A 336 2.81 -26.44 24.83
N ASP A 337 3.30 -27.45 25.54
CA ASP A 337 4.72 -27.63 25.79
C ASP A 337 5.48 -28.22 24.58
N SER A 338 4.82 -29.05 23.76
CA SER A 338 5.46 -29.76 22.65
C SER A 338 5.37 -29.03 21.31
N VAL A 339 4.35 -28.19 21.11
CA VAL A 339 4.15 -27.39 19.90
C VAL A 339 4.42 -25.92 20.22
N GLU A 340 5.68 -25.50 20.05
CA GLU A 340 6.10 -24.13 20.29
C GLU A 340 6.05 -23.29 19.00
N ILE A 341 5.32 -22.18 19.05
CA ILE A 341 5.35 -21.12 18.03
C ILE A 341 5.72 -19.81 18.70
N ASN A 342 6.74 -19.13 18.19
CA ASN A 342 7.22 -17.86 18.73
C ASN A 342 6.09 -16.83 18.87
N ASP A 343 6.00 -16.21 20.06
CA ASP A 343 5.03 -15.16 20.40
C ASP A 343 3.58 -15.57 20.07
N PHE A 344 3.20 -16.82 20.42
CA PHE A 344 1.85 -17.33 20.28
C PHE A 344 1.45 -18.13 21.51
N GLU A 345 0.29 -17.82 22.09
CA GLU A 345 -0.33 -18.63 23.13
C GLU A 345 -1.64 -19.20 22.56
N PRO A 346 -1.76 -20.53 22.42
CA PRO A 346 -2.95 -21.14 21.84
C PRO A 346 -4.16 -20.97 22.78
N ASP A 347 -5.30 -20.67 22.19
CA ASP A 347 -6.61 -20.62 22.84
C ASP A 347 -7.62 -21.49 22.07
N CYS A 348 -7.17 -22.68 21.67
CA CYS A 348 -7.89 -23.56 20.73
C CYS A 348 -8.38 -24.85 21.41
N LYS A 349 -8.58 -24.82 22.74
CA LYS A 349 -8.90 -26.00 23.53
C LYS A 349 -10.13 -26.74 23.03
N GLU A 350 -11.19 -26.02 22.65
CA GLU A 350 -12.42 -26.62 22.13
C GLU A 350 -12.16 -27.50 20.88
N GLN A 351 -11.30 -27.05 19.98
CA GLN A 351 -10.94 -27.82 18.78
C GLN A 351 -10.16 -29.10 19.13
N ILE A 352 -9.28 -29.02 20.13
CA ILE A 352 -8.52 -30.17 20.64
C ILE A 352 -9.46 -31.18 21.30
N ASP A 353 -10.42 -30.71 22.11
CA ASP A 353 -11.41 -31.56 22.77
C ASP A 353 -12.23 -32.35 21.74
N ILE A 354 -12.64 -31.69 20.64
CA ILE A 354 -13.35 -32.34 19.51
C ILE A 354 -12.50 -33.44 18.87
N TRP A 355 -11.23 -33.17 18.56
CA TRP A 355 -10.35 -34.18 17.96
C TRP A 355 -10.10 -35.39 18.87
N ILE A 356 -10.01 -35.15 20.18
CA ILE A 356 -9.88 -36.23 21.16
C ILE A 356 -11.15 -37.09 21.19
N ASP A 357 -12.33 -36.46 21.18
CA ASP A 357 -13.61 -37.18 21.14
C ASP A 357 -13.75 -38.03 19.87
N GLU A 358 -13.40 -37.48 18.70
CA GLU A 358 -13.44 -38.21 17.42
C GLU A 358 -12.52 -39.45 17.44
N LYS A 359 -11.35 -39.34 18.08
CA LYS A 359 -10.43 -40.47 18.26
C LYS A 359 -11.01 -41.59 19.12
N ILE A 360 -11.85 -41.28 20.10
CA ILE A 360 -12.49 -42.28 20.97
C ILE A 360 -13.58 -43.01 20.20
N VAL A 361 -14.44 -42.27 19.52
CA VAL A 361 -15.55 -42.85 18.72
C VAL A 361 -15.03 -43.73 17.58
N SER A 362 -13.84 -43.45 17.04
CA SER A 362 -13.25 -44.24 15.96
C SER A 362 -12.74 -45.65 16.38
N LYS A 363 -12.73 -45.97 17.68
CA LYS A 363 -12.17 -47.23 18.22
C LYS A 363 -13.21 -48.18 18.85
N GLU A 364 -14.48 -47.80 18.92
CA GLU A 364 -15.61 -48.72 19.18
C GLU A 364 -16.05 -49.42 17.88
#